data_AF-A0A251SA01-F1
#
_entry.id   AF-A0A251SA01-F1
#
_cell.length_a   1.000
_cell.length_b   1.000
_cell.length_c   1.000
_cell.angle_alpha   90.00
_cell.angle_beta   90.00
_cell.angle_gamma   90.00
#
_symmetry.space_group_name_H-M   'P 1'
#
loop_
_entity.id
_entity.type
_entity.pdbx_description
1 polymer ?
#
loop_
_entity_poly.entity_id
_entity_poly.type
_entity_poly.pdbx_seq_one_letter_code
_entity_poly.pdbx_strand_id
1 'polypeptide(L)'
;MMILQREEVYLHVKNNYDIILAILLSGLVTSFLTKKLRKSSDAIPGRLGLPLVGETLSFLSATNSAKGCYDFVRFRRQKYGKWFKTRLFGKVHVFVPSVAGAKAIFANDFQLFNKGYIKSMADAVGKNSLLCVPVKSHKRIRRLLSGPFSMDSLSKFVQKFDNMLSERFKKLADSGKSFVVLDFNMKIAFDAMCGMLMSITDESLLNKIEKDCTAISDAMLSIPVMIPGTRYYKGIKVVKCLTFHVFQLAINEPSRARLSSGSTRLQPDWLVYLN
;
A
#
# COMPACT_ATOMS: atom_id res chain seq x y z
N MET A 1 19.17 -4.81 31.67
CA MET A 1 20.52 -4.22 31.84
C MET A 1 21.44 -4.91 30.84
N MET A 2 21.51 -4.37 29.61
CA MET A 2 22.20 -4.97 28.45
C MET A 2 23.62 -4.41 28.33
N ILE A 3 24.58 -5.05 28.97
CA ILE A 3 26.00 -4.86 28.68
C ILE A 3 26.42 -5.99 27.74
N LEU A 4 25.88 -5.97 26.52
CA LEU A 4 26.37 -6.82 25.44
C LEU A 4 27.65 -6.19 24.89
N GLN A 5 28.75 -6.69 25.45
CA GLN A 5 30.15 -6.70 25.01
C GLN A 5 30.55 -5.73 23.88
N ARG A 6 31.07 -4.56 24.29
CA ARG A 6 31.91 -3.70 23.45
C ARG A 6 33.11 -4.46 22.84
N GLU A 7 33.59 -5.50 23.53
CA GLU A 7 34.71 -6.34 23.10
C GLU A 7 34.36 -7.31 21.98
N GLU A 8 33.16 -7.90 21.95
CA GLU A 8 32.73 -8.78 20.86
C GLU A 8 32.54 -8.00 19.57
N VAL A 9 31.97 -6.80 19.65
CA VAL A 9 31.86 -5.89 18.50
C VAL A 9 33.26 -5.51 18.01
N TYR A 10 34.19 -5.24 18.91
CA TYR A 10 35.57 -4.89 18.56
C TYR A 10 36.30 -6.06 17.87
N LEU A 11 36.15 -7.29 18.38
CA LEU A 11 36.67 -8.51 17.76
C LEU A 11 36.07 -8.76 16.38
N HIS A 12 34.75 -8.56 16.23
CA HIS A 12 34.06 -8.77 14.95
C HIS A 12 34.46 -7.73 13.89
N VAL A 13 34.70 -6.48 14.30
CA VAL A 13 35.22 -5.42 13.42
C VAL A 13 36.69 -5.68 13.08
N LYS A 14 37.51 -6.07 14.05
CA LYS A 14 38.93 -6.39 13.83
C LYS A 14 39.13 -7.62 12.93
N ASN A 15 38.24 -8.60 12.98
CA ASN A 15 38.35 -9.81 12.15
C ASN A 15 37.81 -9.61 10.73
N ASN A 16 36.92 -8.63 10.51
CA ASN A 16 36.28 -8.38 9.21
C ASN A 16 36.64 -7.02 8.61
N TYR A 17 37.71 -6.36 9.09
CA TYR A 17 38.07 -5.01 8.66
C TYR A 17 38.35 -4.93 7.16
N ASP A 18 38.98 -5.95 6.57
CA ASP A 18 39.24 -6.04 5.13
C ASP A 18 37.94 -6.07 4.31
N ILE A 19 36.93 -6.82 4.79
CA ILE A 19 35.62 -6.91 4.15
C ILE A 19 34.89 -5.56 4.25
N ILE A 20 34.93 -4.93 5.42
CA ILE A 20 34.33 -3.61 5.64
C ILE A 20 35.00 -2.56 4.74
N LEU A 21 36.34 -2.59 4.65
CA LEU A 21 37.12 -1.69 3.80
C LEU A 21 36.81 -1.92 2.31
N ALA A 22 36.69 -3.17 1.86
CA ALA A 22 36.32 -3.50 0.49
C ALA A 22 34.90 -3.02 0.15
N ILE A 23 33.93 -3.12 1.07
CA ILE A 23 32.58 -2.58 0.90
C ILE A 23 32.61 -1.05 0.81
N LEU A 24 33.39 -0.38 1.67
CA LEU A 24 33.52 1.08 1.64
C LEU A 24 34.20 1.56 0.36
N LEU A 25 35.28 0.91 -0.07
CA LEU A 25 36.01 1.24 -1.30
C LEU A 25 35.16 0.98 -2.54
N SER A 26 34.46 -0.14 -2.62
CA SER A 26 33.53 -0.41 -3.73
C SER A 26 32.39 0.60 -3.76
N GLY A 27 31.85 1.01 -2.61
CA GLY A 27 30.90 2.11 -2.48
C GLY A 27 31.46 3.45 -2.97
N LEU A 28 32.73 3.73 -2.66
CA LEU A 28 33.42 4.95 -3.10
C LEU A 28 33.66 4.97 -4.60
N VAL A 29 34.17 3.87 -5.16
CA VAL A 29 34.45 3.68 -6.59
C VAL A 29 33.16 3.76 -7.39
N THR A 30 32.10 3.06 -6.97
CA THR A 30 30.78 3.14 -7.62
C THR A 30 30.19 4.55 -7.54
N SER A 31 30.35 5.25 -6.42
CA SER A 31 29.94 6.67 -6.28
C SER A 31 30.72 7.58 -7.25
N PHE A 32 32.03 7.37 -7.40
CA PHE A 32 32.87 8.16 -8.29
C PHE A 32 32.56 7.90 -9.77
N LEU A 33 32.42 6.64 -10.16
CA LEU A 33 32.04 6.23 -11.52
C LEU A 33 30.64 6.73 -11.89
N THR A 34 29.68 6.63 -10.97
CA THR A 34 28.31 7.14 -11.20
C THR A 34 28.24 8.67 -11.25
N LYS A 35 29.12 9.39 -10.56
CA LYS A 35 29.26 10.85 -10.71
C LYS A 35 29.85 11.21 -12.08
N LYS A 36 30.85 10.47 -12.56
CA LYS A 36 31.50 10.71 -13.85
C LYS A 36 30.56 10.44 -15.04
N LEU A 37 29.72 9.40 -14.96
CA LEU A 37 28.69 9.10 -15.98
C LEU A 37 27.49 10.08 -15.99
N ARG A 38 27.29 10.90 -14.94
CA ARG A 38 26.12 11.78 -14.81
C ARG A 38 26.24 13.12 -15.55
N LYS A 39 27.36 13.39 -16.23
CA LYS A 39 27.66 14.72 -16.80
C LYS A 39 27.16 14.94 -18.24
N SER A 40 26.07 14.28 -18.68
CA SER A 40 25.52 14.53 -20.01
C SER A 40 23.99 14.61 -20.03
N SER A 41 23.51 15.59 -20.78
CA SER A 41 22.14 15.96 -21.17
C SER A 41 21.38 16.92 -20.24
N ASP A 42 20.67 17.87 -20.87
CA ASP A 42 19.62 18.82 -20.40
C ASP A 42 18.45 18.14 -19.65
N ALA A 43 18.79 17.18 -18.81
CA ALA A 43 17.87 16.26 -18.19
C ALA A 43 17.18 16.91 -16.99
N ILE A 44 15.89 16.58 -16.82
CA ILE A 44 15.03 16.94 -15.68
C ILE A 44 15.85 17.10 -14.38
N PRO A 45 15.76 18.26 -13.70
CA PRO A 45 16.62 18.58 -12.56
C PRO A 45 16.34 17.63 -11.39
N GLY A 46 17.29 17.50 -10.46
CA GLY A 46 17.13 16.67 -9.27
C GLY A 46 18.30 15.72 -9.02
N ARG A 47 18.28 15.07 -7.86
CA ARG A 47 19.34 14.16 -7.40
C ARG A 47 18.79 12.75 -7.29
N LEU A 48 19.52 11.79 -7.86
CA LEU A 48 19.20 10.38 -7.75
C LEU A 48 19.67 9.75 -6.43
N GLY A 49 20.24 10.51 -5.49
CA GLY A 49 20.71 10.01 -4.20
C GLY A 49 21.83 8.96 -4.29
N LEU A 50 21.87 8.08 -3.29
CA LEU A 50 22.85 7.00 -3.15
C LEU A 50 22.74 5.97 -4.31
N PRO A 51 23.83 5.27 -4.65
CA PRO A 51 23.77 4.13 -5.56
C PRO A 51 22.72 3.11 -5.08
N LEU A 52 21.99 2.51 -6.02
CA LEU A 52 20.90 1.53 -5.79
C LEU A 52 19.68 2.08 -5.03
N VAL A 53 19.82 2.55 -3.79
CA VAL A 53 18.68 2.92 -2.92
C VAL A 53 18.18 4.35 -3.15
N GLY A 54 18.99 5.24 -3.70
CA GLY A 54 18.61 6.62 -3.95
C GLY A 54 18.28 7.42 -2.70
N GLU A 55 17.11 8.07 -2.68
CA GLU A 55 16.60 8.87 -1.56
C GLU A 55 15.51 8.14 -0.75
N THR A 56 15.39 6.81 -0.92
CA THR A 56 14.31 6.00 -0.30
C THR A 56 14.20 6.18 1.21
N LEU A 57 15.31 6.23 1.95
CA LEU A 57 15.26 6.42 3.41
C LEU A 57 14.72 7.81 3.80
N SER A 58 15.09 8.85 3.05
CA SER A 58 14.54 10.20 3.24
C SER A 58 13.04 10.23 2.93
N PHE A 59 12.61 9.52 1.89
CA PHE A 59 11.19 9.39 1.53
C PHE A 59 10.39 8.65 2.61
N LEU A 60 10.89 7.51 3.08
CA LEU A 60 10.26 6.73 4.14
C LEU A 60 10.22 7.51 5.46
N SER A 61 11.29 8.22 5.82
CA SER A 61 11.33 9.07 7.01
C SER A 61 10.28 10.18 6.95
N ALA A 62 10.16 10.89 5.81
CA ALA A 62 9.12 11.90 5.62
C ALA A 62 7.71 11.30 5.70
N THR A 63 7.51 10.13 5.09
CA THR A 63 6.22 9.40 5.09
C THR A 63 5.79 8.99 6.50
N ASN A 64 6.72 8.59 7.36
CA ASN A 64 6.45 8.23 8.75
C ASN A 64 6.39 9.44 9.70
N SER A 65 6.51 10.67 9.19
CA SER A 65 6.39 11.88 9.99
C SER A 65 4.96 12.44 9.94
N ALA A 66 4.61 13.31 10.89
CA ALA A 66 3.33 14.02 10.88
C ALA A 66 3.11 14.90 9.62
N LYS A 67 4.18 15.24 8.88
CA LYS A 67 4.11 16.02 7.63
C LYS A 67 3.84 15.16 6.39
N GLY A 68 3.98 13.84 6.51
CA GLY A 68 3.73 12.87 5.45
C GLY A 68 4.69 12.95 4.24
N CYS A 69 4.41 12.12 3.23
CA CYS A 69 5.24 12.00 2.03
C CYS A 69 5.28 13.29 1.18
N TYR A 70 4.27 14.16 1.31
CA TYR A 70 4.22 15.44 0.60
C TYR A 70 5.34 16.39 1.00
N ASP A 71 5.86 16.28 2.23
CA ASP A 71 6.98 17.09 2.68
C ASP A 71 8.26 16.80 1.86
N PHE A 72 8.51 15.51 1.59
CA PHE A 72 9.61 15.07 0.71
C PHE A 72 9.53 15.71 -0.67
N VAL A 73 8.32 15.76 -1.24
CA VAL A 73 8.05 16.34 -2.56
C VAL A 73 8.21 17.86 -2.51
N ARG A 74 7.64 18.52 -1.49
CA ARG A 74 7.70 19.98 -1.30
C ARG A 74 9.13 20.48 -1.24
N PHE A 75 9.98 19.87 -0.41
CA PHE A 75 11.39 20.27 -0.28
C PHE A 75 12.14 20.18 -1.61
N ARG A 76 11.87 19.12 -2.40
CA ARG A 76 12.53 18.92 -3.69
C ARG A 76 12.00 19.87 -4.76
N ARG A 77 10.73 20.23 -4.71
CA ARG A 77 10.17 21.27 -5.58
C ARG A 77 10.77 22.65 -5.31
N GLN A 78 10.97 22.99 -4.04
CA GLN A 78 11.65 24.25 -3.67
C GLN A 78 13.09 24.28 -4.17
N LYS A 79 13.78 23.14 -4.13
CA LYS A 79 15.20 23.04 -4.49
C LYS A 79 15.49 22.90 -5.99
N TYR A 80 14.68 22.13 -6.70
CA TYR A 80 14.93 21.73 -8.10
C TYR A 80 13.93 22.32 -9.09
N GLY A 81 12.92 23.06 -8.60
CA GLY A 81 11.87 23.63 -9.43
C GLY A 81 10.63 22.74 -9.54
N LYS A 82 9.71 23.12 -10.43
CA LYS A 82 8.39 22.49 -10.53
C LYS A 82 8.50 20.98 -10.80
N TRP A 83 9.39 20.56 -11.68
CA TRP A 83 9.60 19.16 -12.07
C TRP A 83 10.92 18.70 -11.51
N PHE A 84 11.00 17.46 -11.01
CA PHE A 84 12.28 16.92 -10.58
C PHE A 84 12.33 15.40 -10.72
N LYS A 85 13.56 14.87 -10.80
CA LYS A 85 13.83 13.44 -10.73
C LYS A 85 14.52 13.06 -9.42
N THR A 86 14.21 11.87 -8.94
CA THR A 86 14.88 11.22 -7.81
C THR A 86 14.92 9.72 -8.04
N ARG A 87 15.60 8.97 -7.18
CA ARG A 87 15.54 7.51 -7.17
C ARG A 87 14.91 7.06 -5.87
N LEU A 88 13.83 6.29 -5.97
CA LEU A 88 13.14 5.66 -4.83
C LEU A 88 12.97 4.18 -5.14
N PHE A 89 13.16 3.33 -4.14
CA PHE A 89 13.00 1.87 -4.25
C PHE A 89 13.72 1.25 -5.46
N GLY A 90 14.94 1.70 -5.75
CA GLY A 90 15.73 1.20 -6.89
C GLY A 90 15.40 1.82 -8.24
N LYS A 91 14.31 2.57 -8.38
CA LYS A 91 13.82 3.11 -9.66
C LYS A 91 13.92 4.63 -9.71
N VAL A 92 14.18 5.16 -10.90
CA VAL A 92 14.15 6.60 -11.14
C VAL A 92 12.69 7.03 -11.26
N HIS A 93 12.30 8.03 -10.46
CA HIS A 93 10.98 8.65 -10.49
C HIS A 93 11.11 10.09 -10.94
N VAL A 94 10.21 10.50 -11.81
CA VAL A 94 10.04 11.88 -12.25
C VAL A 94 8.73 12.39 -11.66
N PHE A 95 8.80 13.46 -10.88
CA PHE A 95 7.64 14.13 -10.32
C PHE A 95 7.20 15.26 -11.27
N VAL A 96 5.96 15.15 -11.75
CA VAL A 96 5.38 16.06 -12.76
C VAL A 96 4.10 16.71 -12.21
N PRO A 97 4.20 17.77 -11.37
CA PRO A 97 3.04 18.45 -10.81
C PRO A 97 2.49 19.49 -11.80
N SER A 98 1.99 19.03 -12.96
CA SER A 98 1.34 19.89 -13.95
C SER A 98 0.08 19.23 -14.52
N VAL A 99 -0.93 20.05 -14.80
CA VAL A 99 -2.18 19.57 -15.43
C VAL A 99 -1.90 18.99 -16.81
N ALA A 100 -1.04 19.63 -17.61
CA ALA A 100 -0.64 19.13 -18.92
C ALA A 100 0.06 17.76 -18.83
N GLY A 101 0.98 17.60 -17.87
CA GLY A 101 1.66 16.33 -17.64
C GLY A 101 0.71 15.23 -17.15
N ALA A 102 -0.20 15.55 -16.23
CA ALA A 102 -1.24 14.61 -15.79
C ALA A 102 -2.14 14.19 -16.96
N LYS A 103 -2.61 15.13 -17.79
CA LYS A 103 -3.39 14.83 -19.00
C LYS A 103 -2.60 13.95 -19.98
N ALA A 104 -1.33 14.27 -20.23
CA ALA A 104 -0.48 13.47 -21.11
C ALA A 104 -0.31 12.02 -20.61
N ILE A 105 -0.14 11.82 -19.30
CA ILE A 105 -0.04 10.49 -18.70
C ILE A 105 -1.36 9.74 -18.77
N PHE A 106 -2.46 10.34 -18.31
CA PHE A 106 -3.76 9.67 -18.23
C PHE A 106 -4.42 9.44 -19.59
N ALA A 107 -4.23 10.34 -20.57
CA ALA A 107 -4.76 10.16 -21.92
C ALA A 107 -4.01 9.07 -22.71
N ASN A 108 -2.77 8.78 -22.35
CA ASN A 108 -1.93 7.76 -22.99
C ASN A 108 -1.67 6.56 -22.06
N ASP A 109 -2.53 6.35 -21.07
CA ASP A 109 -2.42 5.22 -20.15
C ASP A 109 -2.52 3.90 -20.92
N PHE A 110 -1.65 2.95 -20.59
CA PHE A 110 -1.47 1.67 -21.27
C PHE A 110 -1.00 1.71 -22.73
N GLN A 111 -0.67 2.89 -23.27
CA GLN A 111 -0.06 3.05 -24.60
C GLN A 111 1.39 3.51 -24.49
N LEU A 112 1.59 4.70 -23.91
CA LEU A 112 2.93 5.26 -23.65
C LEU A 112 3.35 5.08 -22.19
N PHE A 113 2.37 4.96 -21.29
CA PHE A 113 2.59 4.79 -19.86
C PHE A 113 1.98 3.48 -19.38
N ASN A 114 2.44 3.00 -18.23
CA ASN A 114 1.87 1.84 -17.56
C ASN A 114 1.93 2.03 -16.05
N LYS A 115 1.12 1.26 -15.32
CA LYS A 115 1.06 1.28 -13.86
C LYS A 115 2.40 0.80 -13.28
N GLY A 116 3.07 1.66 -12.52
CA GLY A 116 4.35 1.39 -11.88
C GLY A 116 4.26 1.46 -10.37
N TYR A 117 3.84 0.37 -9.72
CA TYR A 117 3.83 0.29 -8.26
C TYR A 117 5.20 -0.09 -7.69
N ILE A 118 5.51 0.42 -6.51
CA ILE A 118 6.67 -0.06 -5.77
C ILE A 118 6.44 -1.51 -5.33
N LYS A 119 7.51 -2.30 -5.27
CA LYS A 119 7.43 -3.75 -5.01
C LYS A 119 6.64 -4.07 -3.73
N SER A 120 6.90 -3.33 -2.65
CA SER A 120 6.22 -3.51 -1.37
C SER A 120 4.70 -3.35 -1.48
N MET A 121 4.25 -2.34 -2.21
CA MET A 121 2.83 -2.09 -2.46
C MET A 121 2.23 -3.18 -3.36
N ALA A 122 2.92 -3.57 -4.43
CA ALA A 122 2.47 -4.62 -5.34
C ALA A 122 2.32 -5.98 -4.64
N ASP A 123 3.27 -6.33 -3.77
CA ASP A 123 3.22 -7.57 -2.99
C ASP A 123 2.09 -7.53 -1.95
N ALA A 124 1.86 -6.38 -1.32
CA ALA A 124 0.81 -6.19 -0.31
C ALA A 124 -0.61 -6.31 -0.89
N VAL A 125 -0.85 -5.76 -2.08
CA VAL A 125 -2.15 -5.88 -2.76
C VAL A 125 -2.31 -7.21 -3.49
N GLY A 126 -1.19 -7.89 -3.79
CA GLY A 126 -1.16 -9.18 -4.47
C GLY A 126 -1.12 -9.07 -6.00
N LYS A 127 -0.46 -10.04 -6.63
CA LYS A 127 -0.24 -10.10 -8.10
C LYS A 127 -1.53 -10.12 -8.94
N ASN A 128 -2.63 -10.62 -8.37
CA ASN A 128 -3.93 -10.71 -9.03
C ASN A 128 -4.81 -9.46 -8.78
N SER A 129 -4.31 -8.48 -8.03
CA SER A 129 -5.03 -7.22 -7.80
C SER A 129 -5.25 -6.46 -9.11
N LEU A 130 -6.38 -5.78 -9.20
CA LEU A 130 -6.68 -4.84 -10.28
C LEU A 130 -5.56 -3.81 -10.50
N LEU A 131 -4.80 -3.48 -9.44
CA LEU A 131 -3.67 -2.57 -9.54
C LEU A 131 -2.50 -3.16 -10.34
N CYS A 132 -2.23 -4.47 -10.21
CA CYS A 132 -1.03 -5.12 -10.72
C CYS A 132 -1.22 -5.91 -12.01
N VAL A 133 -2.45 -6.33 -12.33
CA VAL A 133 -2.73 -7.16 -13.50
C VAL A 133 -2.51 -6.43 -14.84
N PRO A 134 -2.15 -7.16 -15.91
CA PRO A 134 -2.07 -6.63 -17.27
C PRO A 134 -3.40 -6.08 -17.77
N VAL A 135 -3.35 -5.21 -18.79
CA VAL A 135 -4.50 -4.48 -19.36
C VAL A 135 -5.67 -5.39 -19.75
N LYS A 136 -5.38 -6.53 -20.38
CA LYS A 136 -6.41 -7.48 -20.81
C LYS A 136 -7.22 -8.01 -19.62
N SER A 137 -6.53 -8.48 -18.57
CA SER A 137 -7.14 -8.97 -17.34
C SER A 137 -7.80 -7.86 -16.53
N HIS A 138 -7.21 -6.65 -16.55
CA HIS A 138 -7.74 -5.48 -15.87
C HIS A 138 -9.17 -5.15 -16.29
N LYS A 139 -9.46 -5.13 -17.60
CA LYS A 139 -10.82 -4.85 -18.11
C LYS A 139 -11.83 -5.90 -17.66
N ARG A 140 -11.45 -7.18 -17.62
CA ARG A 140 -12.31 -8.28 -17.15
C ARG A 140 -12.63 -8.11 -15.66
N ILE A 141 -11.60 -7.99 -14.81
CA ILE A 141 -11.79 -7.86 -13.35
C ILE A 141 -12.60 -6.59 -13.02
N ARG A 142 -12.32 -5.47 -13.68
CA ARG A 142 -13.07 -4.22 -13.46
C ARG A 142 -14.56 -4.37 -13.76
N ARG A 143 -14.93 -5.08 -14.82
CA ARG A 143 -16.35 -5.35 -15.16
C ARG A 143 -17.01 -6.27 -14.14
N LEU A 144 -16.29 -7.28 -13.64
CA LEU A 144 -16.83 -8.19 -12.62
C LEU A 144 -17.07 -7.46 -11.29
N LEU A 145 -16.20 -6.51 -10.95
CA LEU A 145 -16.29 -5.74 -9.73
C LEU A 145 -17.22 -4.53 -9.82
N SER A 146 -17.81 -4.20 -10.98
CA SER A 146 -18.59 -2.97 -11.13
C SER A 146 -20.00 -3.04 -10.54
N GLY A 147 -20.56 -4.24 -10.35
CA GLY A 147 -21.93 -4.43 -9.85
C GLY A 147 -22.23 -3.69 -8.54
N PRO A 148 -21.43 -3.86 -7.47
CA PRO A 148 -21.61 -3.13 -6.21
C PRO A 148 -21.50 -1.61 -6.34
N PHE A 149 -20.92 -1.09 -7.42
CA PHE A 149 -20.76 0.34 -7.66
C PHE A 149 -21.78 0.90 -8.66
N SER A 150 -22.86 0.16 -8.94
CA SER A 150 -24.00 0.68 -9.71
C SER A 150 -24.80 1.72 -8.92
N MET A 151 -25.58 2.55 -9.62
CA MET A 151 -26.46 3.54 -8.97
C MET A 151 -27.47 2.89 -8.02
N ASP A 152 -28.02 1.73 -8.41
CA ASP A 152 -28.98 1.00 -7.57
C ASP A 152 -28.34 0.48 -6.28
N SER A 153 -27.12 -0.06 -6.37
CA SER A 153 -26.36 -0.52 -5.20
C SER A 153 -25.97 0.65 -4.31
N LEU A 154 -25.52 1.75 -4.92
CA LEU A 154 -25.12 2.96 -4.21
C LEU A 154 -26.27 3.56 -3.41
N SER A 155 -27.48 3.64 -3.98
CA SER A 155 -28.67 4.13 -3.26
C SER A 155 -28.94 3.35 -1.97
N LYS A 156 -28.86 2.01 -2.05
CA LYS A 156 -29.01 1.13 -0.88
C LYS A 156 -27.86 1.29 0.12
N PHE A 157 -26.64 1.46 -0.37
CA PHE A 157 -25.46 1.66 0.48
C PHE A 157 -25.50 2.98 1.23
N VAL A 158 -26.00 4.06 0.62
CA VAL A 158 -26.20 5.35 1.29
C VAL A 158 -27.16 5.19 2.46
N GLN A 159 -28.32 4.57 2.25
CA GLN A 159 -29.29 4.34 3.33
C GLN A 159 -28.70 3.47 4.46
N LYS A 160 -27.98 2.40 4.10
CA LYS A 160 -27.32 1.53 5.09
C LYS A 160 -26.23 2.28 5.87
N PHE A 161 -25.43 3.11 5.20
CA PHE A 161 -24.39 3.93 5.84
C PHE A 161 -25.00 4.92 6.82
N ASP A 162 -26.06 5.61 6.41
CA ASP A 162 -26.76 6.61 7.21
C ASP A 162 -27.36 6.01 8.50
N ASN A 163 -27.98 4.83 8.39
CA ASN A 163 -28.48 4.09 9.55
C ASN A 163 -27.34 3.69 10.50
N MET A 164 -26.25 3.12 9.96
CA MET A 164 -25.08 2.73 10.76
C MET A 164 -24.45 3.93 11.49
N LEU A 165 -24.37 5.07 10.82
CA LEU A 165 -23.82 6.31 11.37
C LEU A 165 -24.72 6.87 12.47
N SER A 166 -26.03 6.94 12.22
CA SER A 166 -27.03 7.41 13.17
C SER A 166 -27.05 6.58 14.45
N GLU A 167 -27.00 5.25 14.35
CA GLU A 167 -26.94 4.35 15.51
C GLU A 167 -25.67 4.57 16.34
N ARG A 168 -24.51 4.76 15.68
CA ARG A 168 -23.24 5.01 16.38
C ARG A 168 -23.23 6.36 17.07
N PHE A 169 -23.75 7.40 16.42
CA PHE A 169 -23.87 8.72 17.05
C PHE A 169 -24.83 8.69 18.24
N LYS A 170 -25.95 7.96 18.15
CA LYS A 170 -26.86 7.79 19.29
C LYS A 170 -26.15 7.13 20.48
N LYS A 171 -25.48 6.00 20.26
CA LYS A 171 -24.69 5.32 21.32
C LYS A 171 -23.61 6.23 21.94
N LEU A 172 -22.99 7.07 21.12
CA LEU A 172 -21.95 7.99 21.56
C LEU A 172 -22.53 9.14 22.40
N ALA A 173 -23.66 9.70 21.95
CA ALA A 173 -24.41 10.69 22.71
C ALA A 173 -24.86 10.13 24.07
N ASP A 174 -25.42 8.91 24.07
CA ASP A 174 -25.84 8.21 25.28
C ASP A 174 -24.67 7.95 26.25
N SER A 175 -23.46 7.74 25.72
CA SER A 175 -22.26 7.49 26.54
C SER A 175 -21.71 8.74 27.23
N GLY A 176 -21.98 9.94 26.69
CA GLY A 176 -21.41 11.21 27.16
C GLY A 176 -19.89 11.33 27.03
N LYS A 177 -19.21 10.41 26.33
CA LYS A 177 -17.75 10.36 26.25
C LYS A 177 -17.22 11.14 25.05
N SER A 178 -16.10 11.82 25.24
CA SER A 178 -15.27 12.32 24.15
C SER A 178 -14.65 11.17 23.36
N PHE A 179 -14.44 11.37 22.06
CA PHE A 179 -13.86 10.36 21.17
C PHE A 179 -12.90 11.01 20.17
N VAL A 180 -12.02 10.19 19.58
CA VAL A 180 -11.11 10.63 18.52
C VAL A 180 -11.84 10.55 17.18
N VAL A 181 -12.00 11.69 16.51
CA VAL A 181 -12.75 11.81 15.24
C VAL A 181 -12.14 10.94 14.14
N LEU A 182 -10.81 10.84 14.05
CA LEU A 182 -10.14 10.01 13.05
C LEU A 182 -10.46 8.52 13.23
N ASP A 183 -10.31 8.02 14.46
CA ASP A 183 -10.56 6.60 14.78
C ASP A 183 -12.03 6.24 14.52
N PHE A 184 -12.95 7.13 14.91
CA PHE A 184 -14.38 6.95 14.63
C PHE A 184 -14.66 6.84 13.13
N ASN A 185 -14.14 7.78 12.33
CA ASN A 185 -14.36 7.81 10.89
C ASN A 185 -13.73 6.61 10.17
N MET A 186 -12.52 6.21 10.55
CA MET A 186 -11.86 5.04 9.98
C MET A 186 -12.62 3.77 10.32
N LYS A 187 -13.06 3.62 11.58
CA LYS A 187 -13.79 2.43 12.02
C LYS A 187 -15.14 2.30 11.33
N ILE A 188 -15.92 3.38 11.25
CA ILE A 188 -17.22 3.31 10.58
C ILE A 188 -17.08 3.08 9.08
N ALA A 189 -16.11 3.72 8.41
CA ALA A 189 -15.86 3.49 6.99
C ALA A 189 -15.45 2.04 6.73
N PHE A 190 -14.56 1.47 7.57
CA PHE A 190 -14.14 0.08 7.48
C PHE A 190 -15.31 -0.89 7.66
N ASP A 191 -16.07 -0.74 8.75
CA ASP A 191 -17.20 -1.62 9.05
C ASP A 191 -18.30 -1.50 7.97
N ALA A 192 -18.52 -0.29 7.43
CA ALA A 192 -19.43 -0.08 6.30
C ALA A 192 -18.95 -0.80 5.03
N MET A 193 -17.67 -0.69 4.67
CA MET A 193 -17.11 -1.41 3.52
C MET A 193 -17.29 -2.93 3.67
N CYS A 194 -16.93 -3.48 4.82
CA CYS A 194 -17.09 -4.91 5.09
C CYS A 194 -18.56 -5.34 5.09
N GLY A 195 -19.44 -4.55 5.69
CA GLY A 195 -20.87 -4.84 5.75
C GLY A 195 -21.61 -4.68 4.41
N MET A 196 -21.16 -3.79 3.54
CA MET A 196 -21.79 -3.51 2.24
C MET A 196 -21.24 -4.39 1.12
N LEU A 197 -19.92 -4.62 1.09
CA LEU A 197 -19.25 -5.35 0.02
C LEU A 197 -19.00 -6.81 0.34
N MET A 198 -18.99 -7.22 1.61
CA MET A 198 -18.71 -8.61 2.00
C MET A 198 -19.81 -9.20 2.89
N SER A 199 -20.83 -8.41 3.25
CA SER A 199 -21.89 -8.79 4.18
C SER A 199 -21.37 -9.28 5.54
N ILE A 200 -20.20 -8.77 5.96
CA ILE A 200 -19.59 -9.08 7.26
C ILE A 200 -20.04 -8.05 8.28
N THR A 201 -20.72 -8.50 9.33
CA THR A 201 -21.22 -7.65 10.43
C THR A 201 -20.80 -8.12 11.81
N ASP A 202 -20.17 -9.31 11.92
CA ASP A 202 -19.66 -9.83 13.19
C ASP A 202 -18.49 -8.99 13.70
N GLU A 203 -18.62 -8.46 14.92
CA GLU A 203 -17.66 -7.52 15.49
C GLU A 203 -16.28 -8.15 15.70
N SER A 204 -16.23 -9.41 16.11
CA SER A 204 -14.97 -10.12 16.37
C SER A 204 -14.18 -10.31 15.07
N LEU A 205 -14.87 -10.68 13.99
CA LEU A 205 -14.31 -10.85 12.65
C LEU A 205 -13.90 -9.50 12.05
N LEU A 206 -14.74 -8.47 12.18
CA LEU A 206 -14.41 -7.10 11.74
C LEU A 206 -13.11 -6.61 12.38
N ASN A 207 -12.99 -6.74 13.70
CA ASN A 207 -11.78 -6.33 14.44
C ASN A 207 -10.53 -7.13 14.02
N LYS A 208 -10.70 -8.40 13.63
CA LYS A 208 -9.59 -9.22 13.10
C LYS A 208 -9.18 -8.74 11.70
N ILE A 209 -10.13 -8.55 10.79
CA ILE A 209 -9.85 -8.07 9.42
C ILE A 209 -9.24 -6.68 9.46
N GLU A 210 -9.69 -5.80 10.35
CA GLU A 210 -9.13 -4.46 10.53
C GLU A 210 -7.65 -4.50 10.94
N LYS A 211 -7.30 -5.37 11.90
CA LYS A 211 -5.90 -5.60 12.30
C LYS A 211 -5.06 -6.14 11.13
N ASP A 212 -5.61 -7.09 10.38
CA ASP A 212 -4.96 -7.66 9.21
C ASP A 212 -4.73 -6.58 8.12
N CYS A 213 -5.75 -5.79 7.80
CA CYS A 213 -5.66 -4.67 6.85
C CYS A 213 -4.67 -3.58 7.30
N THR A 214 -4.57 -3.32 8.61
CA THR A 214 -3.57 -2.39 9.17
C THR A 214 -2.16 -2.91 8.91
N ALA A 215 -1.89 -4.19 9.20
CA ALA A 215 -0.58 -4.80 8.94
C ALA A 215 -0.22 -4.82 7.43
N ILE A 216 -1.21 -5.01 6.56
CA ILE A 216 -1.03 -4.95 5.10
C ILE A 216 -0.70 -3.52 4.66
N SER A 217 -1.46 -2.53 5.15
CA SER A 217 -1.25 -1.11 4.84
C SER A 217 0.15 -0.64 5.26
N ASP A 218 0.59 -1.03 6.45
CA ASP A 218 1.94 -0.74 6.97
C ASP A 218 3.06 -1.34 6.12
N ALA A 219 2.80 -2.44 5.41
CA ALA A 219 3.76 -3.05 4.51
C ALA A 219 3.85 -2.33 3.15
N MET A 220 2.83 -1.60 2.71
CA MET A 220 2.79 -1.02 1.36
C MET A 220 3.95 -0.05 1.09
N LEU A 221 4.32 0.80 2.05
CA LEU A 221 5.42 1.77 1.95
C LEU A 221 6.58 1.38 2.87
N SER A 222 7.07 0.14 2.72
CA SER A 222 8.19 -0.39 3.50
C SER A 222 9.33 -0.90 2.61
N ILE A 223 10.48 -1.17 3.19
CA ILE A 223 11.60 -1.76 2.45
C ILE A 223 11.25 -3.23 2.15
N PRO A 224 11.24 -3.66 0.86
CA PRO A 224 10.70 -4.96 0.45
C PRO A 224 11.67 -6.12 0.71
N VAL A 225 12.00 -6.37 1.98
CA VAL A 225 12.93 -7.42 2.42
C VAL A 225 12.27 -8.28 3.49
N MET A 226 12.26 -9.61 3.29
CA MET A 226 11.58 -10.59 4.16
C MET A 226 12.35 -10.89 5.46
N ILE A 227 12.66 -9.86 6.26
CA ILE A 227 13.30 -10.02 7.57
C ILE A 227 12.23 -10.11 8.67
N PRO A 228 12.22 -11.16 9.52
CA PRO A 228 11.32 -11.26 10.66
C PRO A 228 11.32 -10.00 11.52
N GLY A 229 10.14 -9.57 11.97
CA GLY A 229 9.97 -8.35 12.76
C GLY A 229 9.72 -7.07 11.96
N THR A 230 10.07 -7.03 10.66
CA THR A 230 9.79 -5.87 9.79
C THR A 230 8.30 -5.74 9.44
N ARG A 231 7.85 -4.52 9.12
CA ARG A 231 6.48 -4.27 8.64
C ARG A 231 6.17 -5.06 7.38
N TYR A 232 7.12 -5.08 6.43
CA TYR A 232 7.02 -5.86 5.20
C TYR A 232 6.76 -7.35 5.49
N TYR A 233 7.58 -7.97 6.34
CA TYR A 233 7.43 -9.38 6.69
C TYR A 233 6.05 -9.69 7.31
N LYS A 234 5.60 -8.85 8.26
CA LYS A 234 4.30 -9.01 8.93
C LYS A 234 3.15 -8.90 7.92
N GLY A 235 3.10 -7.82 7.14
CA GLY A 235 2.04 -7.60 6.17
C GLY A 235 1.98 -8.69 5.10
N ILE A 236 3.11 -9.11 4.53
CA ILE A 236 3.12 -10.17 3.50
C ILE A 236 2.69 -11.52 4.05
N LYS A 237 3.01 -11.85 5.32
CA LYS A 237 2.46 -13.05 5.96
C LYS A 237 0.94 -12.96 6.09
N VAL A 238 0.42 -11.82 6.54
CA VAL A 238 -1.03 -11.59 6.67
C VAL A 238 -1.73 -11.73 5.31
N VAL A 239 -1.20 -11.14 4.22
CA VAL A 239 -1.77 -11.29 2.87
C VAL A 239 -1.91 -12.77 2.48
N LYS A 240 -0.88 -13.58 2.72
CA LYS A 240 -0.91 -15.01 2.41
C LYS A 240 -1.98 -15.75 3.22
N CYS A 241 -2.05 -15.47 4.52
CA CYS A 241 -3.04 -16.08 5.41
C CYS A 241 -4.47 -15.65 5.05
N LEU A 242 -4.69 -14.36 4.76
CA LEU A 242 -6.00 -13.83 4.41
C LEU A 242 -6.49 -14.38 3.07
N THR A 243 -5.61 -14.41 2.06
CA THR A 243 -5.91 -14.99 0.75
C THR A 243 -6.30 -16.46 0.87
N PHE A 244 -5.58 -17.23 1.69
CA PHE A 244 -5.90 -18.62 1.96
C PHE A 244 -7.27 -18.78 2.64
N HIS A 245 -7.58 -18.00 3.68
CA HIS A 245 -8.87 -18.06 4.37
C HIS A 245 -10.04 -17.69 3.45
N VAL A 246 -9.93 -16.60 2.69
CA VAL A 246 -10.99 -16.18 1.75
C VAL A 246 -11.20 -17.25 0.67
N PHE A 247 -10.12 -17.85 0.16
CA PHE A 247 -10.21 -18.93 -0.81
C PHE A 247 -10.89 -20.18 -0.23
N GLN A 248 -10.58 -20.56 1.01
CA GLN A 248 -11.25 -21.66 1.70
C GLN A 248 -12.74 -21.39 1.94
N LEU A 249 -13.11 -20.17 2.33
CA LEU A 249 -14.52 -19.79 2.47
C LEU A 249 -15.26 -19.87 1.14
N ALA A 250 -14.65 -19.40 0.05
CA ALA A 250 -15.25 -19.44 -1.28
C ALA A 250 -15.44 -20.88 -1.81
N ILE A 251 -14.55 -21.81 -1.45
CA ILE A 251 -14.64 -23.24 -1.85
C ILE A 251 -15.61 -24.02 -0.96
N ASN A 252 -15.64 -23.74 0.35
CA ASN A 252 -16.42 -24.50 1.31
C ASN A 252 -17.86 -23.99 1.47
N GLU A 253 -18.23 -22.87 0.83
CA GLU A 253 -19.61 -22.44 0.63
C GLU A 253 -20.37 -23.49 -0.22
N PRO A 254 -21.35 -24.24 0.33
CA PRO A 254 -22.01 -25.29 -0.41
C PRO A 254 -22.83 -24.70 -1.56
N SER A 255 -22.45 -25.03 -2.80
CA SER A 255 -23.19 -24.71 -4.03
C SER A 255 -24.68 -25.10 -4.01
N ARG A 256 -25.13 -25.87 -3.01
CA ARG A 256 -26.53 -26.30 -2.82
C ARG A 256 -27.43 -25.31 -2.09
N ALA A 257 -26.92 -24.29 -1.39
CA ALA A 257 -27.77 -23.31 -0.69
C ALA A 257 -28.41 -22.26 -1.63
N ARG A 258 -27.95 -22.17 -2.89
CA ARG A 258 -28.41 -21.15 -3.85
C ARG A 258 -29.70 -21.50 -4.61
N LEU A 259 -30.14 -22.76 -4.61
CA LEU A 259 -31.33 -23.18 -5.36
C LEU A 259 -32.54 -23.54 -4.49
N SER A 260 -32.38 -23.71 -3.17
CA SER A 260 -33.46 -24.21 -2.30
C SER A 260 -34.07 -23.16 -1.37
N SER A 261 -33.43 -22.01 -1.15
CA SER A 261 -34.04 -20.92 -0.37
C SER A 261 -34.22 -19.71 -1.27
N GLY A 262 -35.47 -19.37 -1.61
CA GLY A 262 -35.85 -18.07 -2.19
C GLY A 262 -35.62 -16.90 -1.22
N SER A 263 -34.51 -16.91 -0.50
CA SER A 263 -34.09 -15.88 0.44
C SER A 263 -33.24 -14.88 -0.32
N THR A 264 -33.78 -13.69 -0.51
CA THR A 264 -33.11 -12.46 -0.95
C THR A 264 -32.10 -11.98 0.08
N ARG A 265 -31.11 -12.82 0.42
CA ARG A 265 -29.93 -12.38 1.16
C ARG A 265 -29.02 -11.72 0.13
N LEU A 266 -28.83 -10.40 0.24
CA LEU A 266 -27.88 -9.61 -0.54
C LEU A 266 -26.45 -10.07 -0.20
N GLN A 267 -26.05 -11.26 -0.65
CA GLN A 267 -24.66 -11.65 -0.78
C GLN A 267 -24.20 -11.21 -2.17
N PRO A 268 -23.08 -10.49 -2.27
CA PRO A 268 -22.56 -10.11 -3.57
C PRO A 268 -22.04 -11.33 -4.33
N ASP A 269 -22.74 -11.72 -5.39
CA ASP A 269 -22.39 -12.82 -6.30
C ASP A 269 -20.97 -12.71 -6.92
N TRP A 270 -20.33 -11.52 -6.89
CA TRP A 270 -19.03 -11.27 -7.51
C TRP A 270 -17.86 -12.02 -6.89
N LEU A 271 -17.95 -12.48 -5.63
CA LEU A 271 -16.88 -13.28 -5.01
C LEU A 271 -16.63 -14.61 -5.75
N VAL A 272 -17.67 -15.14 -6.41
CA VAL A 272 -17.62 -16.38 -7.20
C VAL A 272 -16.92 -16.15 -8.55
N TYR A 273 -17.02 -14.92 -9.07
CA TYR A 273 -16.47 -14.54 -10.38
C TYR A 273 -15.02 -14.09 -10.33
N LEU A 274 -14.40 -14.00 -9.14
CA LEU A 274 -12.96 -13.70 -8.99
C LEU A 274 -12.04 -14.89 -9.27
N ASN A 275 -12.60 -16.02 -9.74
CA ASN A 275 -11.87 -17.19 -10.23
C ASN A 275 -11.43 -17.05 -11.70
#